data_AF-A0A937ZIM9-F1
#
_entry.id   AF-A0A937ZIM9-F1
#
_cell.length_a   1.000
_cell.length_b   1.000
_cell.length_c   1.000
_cell.angle_alpha   90.00
_cell.angle_beta   90.00
_cell.angle_gamma   90.00
#
_symmetry.space_group_name_H-M   'P 1'
#
loop_
_entity.id
_entity.type
_entity.pdbx_description
1 polymer ?
#
loop_
_entity_poly.entity_id
_entity_poly.type
_entity_poly.pdbx_seq_one_letter_code
_entity_poly.pdbx_strand_id
1 'polypeptide(L)'
;CLLGAHIVKVKPPTEHLELEAAKKVYIERKIDVSTLAARIRHVMQSSFNGRRLVVFSGGEAKDLDSFYNEIRSIRDGGGTGSIIGRNTFQRPWEESLKMLDQVIDIYKNKA
;
A
#
# COMPACT_ATOMS: atom_id res chain seq x y z
N CYS A 1 -11.35 -11.34 2.25
CA CYS A 1 -12.29 -10.48 3.04
C CYS A 1 -13.62 -11.16 3.42
N LEU A 2 -13.67 -12.50 3.54
CA LEU A 2 -14.93 -13.24 3.76
C LEU A 2 -15.54 -13.04 5.16
N LEU A 3 -14.75 -12.59 6.14
CA LEU A 3 -15.18 -12.33 7.52
C LEU A 3 -15.98 -11.02 7.70
N GLY A 4 -16.31 -10.30 6.63
CA GLY A 4 -17.19 -9.11 6.71
C GLY A 4 -16.51 -7.79 7.11
N ALA A 5 -15.19 -7.74 7.27
CA ALA A 5 -14.46 -6.52 7.67
C ALA A 5 -14.66 -5.34 6.70
N HIS A 6 -15.00 -4.15 7.23
CA HIS A 6 -15.19 -2.92 6.44
C HIS A 6 -13.85 -2.32 5.98
N ILE A 7 -12.86 -2.35 6.86
CA ILE A 7 -11.50 -1.84 6.62
C ILE A 7 -10.52 -2.99 6.83
N VAL A 8 -9.62 -3.18 5.89
CA VAL A 8 -8.59 -4.22 5.92
C VAL A 8 -7.23 -3.55 5.94
N LYS A 9 -6.43 -3.84 6.98
CA LYS A 9 -5.04 -3.40 7.06
C LYS A 9 -4.13 -4.52 6.56
N VAL A 10 -3.26 -4.20 5.60
CA VAL A 10 -2.22 -5.13 5.13
C VAL A 10 -0.85 -4.46 4.99
N LYS A 11 0.21 -5.26 4.87
CA LYS A 11 1.53 -4.76 4.49
C LYS A 11 1.58 -4.48 2.97
N PRO A 12 2.34 -3.49 2.50
CA PRO A 12 2.67 -3.37 1.08
C PRO A 12 3.27 -4.70 0.56
N PRO A 13 2.74 -5.27 -0.52
CA PRO A 13 3.22 -6.54 -1.06
C PRO A 13 4.58 -6.40 -1.73
N THR A 14 5.44 -7.42 -1.56
CA THR A 14 6.69 -7.57 -2.31
C THR A 14 6.44 -8.38 -3.59
N GLU A 15 7.45 -8.49 -4.45
CA GLU A 15 7.40 -9.31 -5.67
C GLU A 15 7.47 -10.82 -5.41
N HIS A 16 7.78 -11.24 -4.17
CA HIS A 16 8.01 -12.63 -3.84
C HIS A 16 6.70 -13.44 -3.84
N LEU A 17 6.68 -14.54 -4.59
CA LEU A 17 5.58 -15.50 -4.64
C LEU A 17 5.98 -16.75 -3.84
N GLU A 18 5.50 -16.85 -2.60
CA GLU A 18 5.87 -17.89 -1.64
C GLU A 18 5.23 -19.25 -1.93
N LEU A 19 3.93 -19.26 -2.28
CA LEU A 19 3.19 -20.51 -2.51
C LEU A 19 3.41 -20.99 -3.94
N GLU A 20 4.12 -22.11 -4.12
CA GLU A 20 4.45 -22.68 -5.43
C GLU A 20 3.22 -22.90 -6.34
N ALA A 21 2.09 -23.34 -5.77
CA ALA A 21 0.84 -23.50 -6.52
C ALA A 21 0.32 -22.16 -7.08
N ALA A 22 0.41 -21.08 -6.30
CA ALA A 22 0.01 -19.74 -6.75
C ALA A 22 1.01 -19.19 -7.78
N LYS A 23 2.31 -19.40 -7.54
CA LYS A 23 3.39 -18.95 -8.45
C LYS A 23 3.18 -19.45 -9.87
N LYS A 24 2.84 -20.73 -10.04
CA LYS A 24 2.50 -21.29 -11.36
C LYS A 24 1.39 -20.51 -12.07
N VAL A 25 0.30 -20.20 -11.35
CA VAL A 25 -0.84 -19.46 -11.90
C VAL A 25 -0.48 -18.01 -12.24
N TYR A 26 0.28 -17.33 -11.39
CA TYR A 26 0.70 -15.95 -11.64
C TYR A 26 1.54 -15.84 -12.91
N ILE A 27 2.46 -16.78 -13.14
CA ILE A 27 3.31 -16.82 -14.34
C ILE A 27 2.47 -17.18 -15.57
N GLU A 28 1.70 -18.28 -15.52
CA GLU A 28 0.90 -18.76 -16.66
C GLU A 28 -0.11 -17.72 -17.13
N ARG A 29 -0.78 -17.04 -16.19
CA ARG A 29 -1.80 -16.02 -16.47
C ARG A 29 -1.23 -14.62 -16.65
N LYS A 30 0.10 -14.46 -16.57
CA LYS A 30 0.82 -13.18 -16.71
C LYS A 30 0.22 -12.09 -15.81
N ILE A 31 -0.04 -12.43 -14.55
CA ILE A 31 -0.54 -11.46 -13.57
C ILE A 31 0.55 -10.42 -13.35
N ASP A 32 0.23 -9.15 -13.60
CA ASP A 32 1.18 -8.06 -13.43
C ASP A 32 1.47 -7.82 -11.95
N VAL A 33 2.71 -8.12 -11.56
CA VAL A 33 3.27 -7.86 -10.23
C VAL A 33 4.56 -7.04 -10.29
N SER A 34 4.86 -6.47 -11.47
CA SER A 34 6.13 -5.83 -11.81
C SER A 34 6.41 -4.57 -10.98
N THR A 35 5.36 -3.83 -10.64
CA THR A 35 5.45 -2.60 -9.84
C THR A 35 4.68 -2.74 -8.53
N LEU A 36 5.03 -1.95 -7.52
CA LEU A 36 4.25 -1.91 -6.29
C LEU A 36 2.79 -1.53 -6.57
N ALA A 37 2.54 -0.54 -7.43
CA ALA A 37 1.19 -0.16 -7.83
C ALA A 37 0.41 -1.33 -8.47
N ALA A 38 1.05 -2.15 -9.32
CA ALA A 38 0.41 -3.35 -9.88
C ALA A 38 0.02 -4.37 -8.82
N ARG A 39 0.90 -4.60 -7.84
CA ARG A 39 0.61 -5.50 -6.73
C ARG A 39 -0.48 -4.96 -5.81
N ILE A 40 -0.52 -3.65 -5.55
CA ILE A 40 -1.62 -2.98 -4.84
C ILE A 40 -2.94 -3.18 -5.60
N ARG A 41 -2.98 -2.96 -6.93
CA ARG A 41 -4.18 -3.22 -7.75
C ARG A 41 -4.66 -4.65 -7.60
N HIS A 42 -3.75 -5.62 -7.57
CA HIS A 42 -4.11 -7.03 -7.38
C HIS A 42 -4.69 -7.31 -5.97
N VAL A 43 -4.19 -6.65 -4.92
CA VAL A 43 -4.79 -6.71 -3.58
C VAL A 43 -6.19 -6.12 -3.58
N MET A 44 -6.41 -4.99 -4.27
CA MET A 44 -7.72 -4.36 -4.38
C MET A 44 -8.72 -5.23 -5.15
N GLN A 45 -8.27 -5.88 -6.24
CA GLN A 45 -9.05 -6.87 -6.98
C GLN A 45 -9.50 -8.02 -6.04
N SER A 46 -8.57 -8.54 -5.24
CA SER A 46 -8.83 -9.61 -4.26
C SER A 46 -9.74 -9.17 -3.10
N SER A 47 -9.87 -7.85 -2.90
CA SER A 47 -10.70 -7.23 -1.87
C SER A 47 -12.11 -6.91 -2.39
N PHE A 48 -12.73 -7.89 -3.05
CA PHE A 48 -14.02 -7.77 -3.74
C PHE A 48 -14.04 -6.64 -4.78
N ASN A 49 -13.01 -6.59 -5.62
CA ASN A 49 -12.87 -5.59 -6.68
C ASN A 49 -13.02 -4.14 -6.16
N GLY A 50 -12.32 -3.83 -5.07
CA GLY A 50 -12.33 -2.50 -4.45
C GLY A 50 -13.55 -2.18 -3.56
N ARG A 51 -14.49 -3.11 -3.35
CA ARG A 51 -15.64 -2.85 -2.46
C ARG A 51 -15.29 -2.77 -0.97
N ARG A 52 -14.10 -3.23 -0.57
CA ARG A 52 -13.58 -3.08 0.80
C ARG A 52 -12.52 -1.99 0.82
N LEU A 53 -12.51 -1.22 1.90
CA LEU A 53 -11.46 -0.23 2.15
C LEU A 53 -10.19 -0.98 2.56
N VAL A 54 -9.08 -0.70 1.89
CA VAL A 54 -7.78 -1.33 2.19
C VAL A 54 -6.76 -0.24 2.49
N VAL A 55 -6.22 -0.28 3.71
CA VAL A 55 -5.17 0.62 4.16
C VAL A 55 -3.85 -0.13 4.30
N PHE A 56 -2.78 0.46 3.80
CA PHE A 56 -1.45 -0.16 3.77
C PHE A 56 -0.58 0.39 4.89
N SER A 57 0.20 -0.46 5.55
CA SER A 57 1.08 -0.02 6.63
C SER A 57 2.24 0.84 6.10
N GLY A 58 2.54 1.97 6.74
CA GLY A 58 3.65 2.85 6.36
C GLY A 58 5.07 2.40 6.77
N GLY A 59 5.27 1.13 7.13
CA GLY A 59 6.58 0.56 7.44
C GLY A 59 7.29 1.08 8.71
N GLU A 60 8.55 0.71 8.86
CA GLU A 60 9.50 1.30 9.83
C GLU A 60 10.07 2.63 9.30
N ALA A 61 10.86 3.34 10.11
CA ALA A 61 11.48 4.57 9.69
C ALA A 61 12.36 4.34 8.44
N LYS A 62 11.89 4.85 7.30
CA LYS A 62 12.60 4.89 6.01
C LYS A 62 13.02 6.33 5.72
N ASP A 63 13.84 6.51 4.70
CA ASP A 63 13.99 7.82 4.07
C ASP A 63 12.62 8.33 3.56
N LEU A 64 12.39 9.65 3.64
CA LEU A 64 11.10 10.24 3.32
C LEU A 64 10.72 10.08 1.84
N ASP A 65 11.70 10.13 0.93
CA ASP A 65 11.44 10.04 -0.51
C ASP A 65 10.95 8.65 -0.92
N SER A 66 11.61 7.60 -0.44
CA SER A 66 11.17 6.21 -0.59
C SER A 66 9.78 6.00 0.01
N PHE A 67 9.54 6.57 1.19
CA PHE A 67 8.23 6.52 1.82
C PHE A 67 7.16 7.21 0.95
N TYR A 68 7.38 8.42 0.45
CA TYR A 68 6.43 9.09 -0.43
C TYR A 68 6.20 8.35 -1.74
N ASN A 69 7.22 7.70 -2.30
CA ASN A 69 7.07 6.86 -3.49
C ASN A 69 6.23 5.60 -3.21
N GLU A 70 6.35 5.02 -2.02
CA GLU A 70 5.47 3.94 -1.55
C GLU A 70 4.02 4.42 -1.45
N ILE A 71 3.79 5.60 -0.87
CA ILE A 71 2.45 6.22 -0.75
C ILE A 71 1.84 6.52 -2.13
N ARG A 72 2.63 7.07 -3.07
CA ARG A 72 2.19 7.25 -4.47
C ARG A 72 1.82 5.92 -5.11
N SER A 73 2.64 4.88 -4.92
CA SER A 73 2.34 3.55 -5.44
C SER A 73 1.06 2.94 -4.85
N ILE A 74 0.76 3.19 -3.58
CA ILE A 74 -0.50 2.78 -2.95
C ILE A 74 -1.68 3.50 -3.62
N ARG A 75 -1.60 4.82 -3.76
CA ARG A 75 -2.63 5.63 -4.44
C ARG A 75 -2.85 5.18 -5.88
N ASP A 76 -1.78 5.09 -6.67
CA ASP A 76 -1.82 4.71 -8.09
C ASP A 76 -2.23 3.24 -8.29
N GLY A 77 -2.10 2.45 -7.23
CA GLY A 77 -2.60 1.09 -7.13
C GLY A 77 -4.09 0.99 -6.80
N GLY A 78 -4.76 2.09 -6.47
CA GLY A 78 -6.15 2.12 -6.02
C GLY A 78 -6.35 1.77 -4.54
N GLY A 79 -5.28 1.76 -3.74
CA GLY A 79 -5.37 1.61 -2.29
C GLY A 79 -6.11 2.78 -1.65
N THR A 80 -6.87 2.51 -0.58
CA THR A 80 -7.72 3.52 0.06
C THR A 80 -6.93 4.48 0.96
N GLY A 81 -5.74 4.09 1.39
CA GLY A 81 -4.89 4.96 2.21
C GLY A 81 -3.78 4.21 2.92
N SER A 82 -3.18 4.88 3.90
CA SER A 82 -2.14 4.32 4.76
C SER A 82 -2.50 4.41 6.23
N ILE A 83 -2.03 3.42 7.00
CA ILE A 83 -2.02 3.45 8.46
C ILE A 83 -0.56 3.48 8.94
N ILE A 84 -0.17 4.60 9.52
CA ILE A 84 1.23 4.94 9.79
C ILE A 84 1.37 5.14 11.30
N GLY A 85 2.33 4.43 11.90
CA GLY A 85 2.60 4.48 13.33
C GLY A 85 4.02 4.95 13.60
N ARG A 86 4.95 4.00 13.76
CA ARG A 86 6.36 4.26 14.12
C ARG A 86 7.03 5.34 13.28
N ASN A 87 6.80 5.30 11.96
CA ASN A 87 7.33 6.27 11.01
C ASN A 87 6.79 7.72 11.22
N THR A 88 5.75 7.91 12.03
CA THR A 88 5.22 9.21 12.43
C THR A 88 5.72 9.61 13.82
N PHE A 89 5.44 8.81 14.85
CA PHE A 89 5.67 9.24 16.25
C PHE A 89 7.13 9.11 16.73
N GLN A 90 8.02 8.51 15.93
CA GLN A 90 9.46 8.48 16.23
C GLN A 90 10.23 9.65 15.56
N ARG A 91 9.56 10.49 14.76
CA ARG A 91 10.15 11.68 14.15
C ARG A 91 9.96 12.89 15.05
N PRO A 92 10.81 13.93 14.93
CA PRO A 92 10.55 15.24 15.52
C PRO A 92 9.15 15.75 15.13
N TRP A 93 8.47 16.43 16.07
CA TRP A 93 7.09 16.91 15.89
C TRP A 93 6.88 17.65 14.56
N GLU A 94 7.68 18.67 14.27
CA GLU A 94 7.55 19.45 13.04
C GLU A 94 7.78 18.63 11.76
N GLU A 95 8.73 17.70 11.80
CA GLU A 95 9.00 16.80 10.68
C GLU A 95 7.83 15.84 10.45
N SER A 96 7.26 15.30 11.54
CA SER A 96 6.10 14.41 11.47
C SER A 96 4.88 15.10 10.86
N LEU A 97 4.61 16.36 11.22
CA LEU A 97 3.49 17.13 10.68
C LEU A 97 3.67 17.39 9.18
N LYS A 98 4.85 17.87 8.77
CA LYS A 98 5.18 18.08 7.34
C LYS A 98 5.05 16.79 6.53
N MET A 99 5.50 15.66 7.10
CA MET A 99 5.36 14.35 6.46
C MET A 99 3.88 13.96 6.29
N LEU A 100 3.06 14.14 7.33
CA LEU A 100 1.63 13.82 7.25
C LEU A 100 0.88 14.72 6.25
N ASP A 101 1.19 16.01 6.20
CA ASP A 101 0.64 16.95 5.21
C ASP A 101 0.96 16.48 3.78
N GLN A 102 2.22 16.12 3.52
CA GLN A 102 2.65 15.60 2.23
C GLN A 102 1.91 14.31 1.86
N VAL A 103 1.71 13.39 2.81
CA VAL A 103 0.94 12.15 2.58
C VAL A 103 -0.50 12.47 2.21
N ILE A 104 -1.13 13.42 2.91
CA ILE A 104 -2.50 13.87 2.62
C ILE A 104 -2.58 14.47 1.22
N ASP A 105 -1.60 15.28 0.82
CA ASP A 105 -1.57 15.91 -0.50
C ASP A 105 -1.36 14.89 -1.62
N ILE A 106 -0.51 13.87 -1.42
CA ILE A 106 -0.37 12.76 -2.37
C ILE A 106 -1.74 12.08 -2.59
N TYR A 107 -2.45 11.72 -1.53
CA TYR A 107 -3.76 11.07 -1.63
C TYR A 107 -4.86 11.97 -2.23
N LYS A 108 -4.74 13.29 -2.07
CA LYS A 108 -5.61 14.29 -2.71
C LYS A 108 -5.23 14.58 -4.17
N ASN A 109 -4.21 13.92 -4.73
CA ASN A 109 -3.63 14.21 -6.05
C ASN A 109 -3.11 15.65 -6.20
N LYS A 110 -2.51 16.18 -5.14
CA LYS A 110 -1.91 17.53 -5.12
C LYS A 110 -0.37 17.51 -5.14
N ALA A 111 0.24 16.32 -5.10
CA ALA A 111 1.70 16.10 -5.03
C ALA A 111 2.15 14.73 -5.60
#